data_AF-A0A7T8HG89-F1
#
_entry.id   AF-A0A7T8HG89-F1
#
_cell.length_a   1.000
_cell.length_b   1.000
_cell.length_c   1.000
_cell.angle_alpha   90.00
_cell.angle_beta   90.00
_cell.angle_gamma   90.00
#
_symmetry.space_group_name_H-M   'P 1'
#
loop_
_entity.id
_entity.type
_entity.pdbx_description
1 polymer ?
#
loop_
_entity_poly.entity_id
_entity_poly.type
_entity_poly.pdbx_seq_one_letter_code
_entity_poly.pdbx_strand_id
1 'polypeptide(L)'
;NGFNTPILVKEKSGLGMKVPDSSFTVSDVKTHVGSKRVLDVMDCSTQTNVEMSMKEWEEYYRSGQRDRILNVISLEFSKTRLENYVSPPQVVRDIDWTENIWPRHLKEEQKE
;
A
#
# COMPACT_ATOMS: atom_id res chain seq x y z
N ASN A 1 13.27 -24.76 1.44
CA ASN A 1 14.32 -23.72 1.31
C ASN A 1 14.19 -22.55 2.29
N GLY A 2 13.14 -22.48 3.13
CA GLY A 2 13.09 -21.53 4.25
C GLY A 2 13.04 -20.04 3.91
N PHE A 3 12.78 -19.66 2.65
CA PHE A 3 12.82 -18.27 2.18
C PHE A 3 14.17 -17.54 2.42
N ASN A 4 15.29 -18.28 2.43
CA ASN A 4 16.63 -17.72 2.73
C ASN A 4 17.25 -16.89 1.60
N THR A 5 16.60 -16.80 0.44
CA THR A 5 17.07 -16.04 -0.73
C THR A 5 15.88 -15.33 -1.38
N PRO A 6 16.08 -14.16 -2.02
CA PRO A 6 15.01 -13.50 -2.77
C PRO A 6 14.44 -14.40 -3.87
N ILE A 7 13.12 -14.28 -4.11
CA ILE A 7 12.40 -15.03 -5.13
C ILE A 7 11.72 -14.04 -6.07
N LEU A 8 11.98 -14.19 -7.37
CA LEU A 8 11.29 -13.43 -8.42
C LEU A 8 10.30 -14.34 -9.14
N VAL A 9 9.01 -13.99 -9.07
CA VAL A 9 7.96 -14.65 -9.87
C VAL A 9 7.53 -13.69 -10.97
N LYS A 10 7.75 -14.08 -12.23
CA LYS A 10 7.54 -13.19 -13.39
C LYS A 10 6.06 -12.92 -13.66
N GLU A 11 5.20 -13.88 -13.39
CA GLU A 11 3.78 -13.83 -13.69
C GLU A 11 2.95 -14.01 -12.42
N LYS A 12 1.85 -13.24 -12.31
CA LYS A 12 0.94 -13.35 -11.15
C LYS A 12 0.12 -14.64 -11.13
N SER A 13 0.03 -15.34 -12.27
CA SER A 13 -0.76 -16.56 -12.41
C SER A 13 -0.31 -17.63 -11.42
N GLY A 14 -1.26 -18.27 -10.75
CA GLY A 14 -0.98 -19.30 -9.74
C GLY A 14 -0.57 -18.80 -8.36
N LEU A 15 -0.34 -17.50 -8.15
CA LEU A 15 0.06 -16.97 -6.82
C LEU A 15 -1.10 -16.84 -5.83
N GLY A 16 -2.36 -16.90 -6.28
CA GLY A 16 -3.52 -16.59 -5.43
C GLY A 16 -3.51 -15.14 -4.90
N MET A 17 -2.79 -14.25 -5.59
CA MET A 17 -2.72 -12.81 -5.34
C MET A 17 -3.85 -12.10 -6.09
N LYS A 18 -4.42 -11.07 -5.48
CA LYS A 18 -5.35 -10.14 -6.12
C LYS A 18 -4.75 -8.74 -6.11
N VAL A 19 -4.78 -8.08 -7.27
CA VAL A 19 -4.43 -6.66 -7.41
C VAL A 19 -5.40 -6.02 -8.40
N PRO A 20 -5.62 -4.69 -8.33
CA PRO A 20 -6.41 -3.96 -9.32
C PRO A 20 -5.92 -4.16 -10.76
N ASP A 21 -6.76 -3.80 -11.72
CA ASP A 21 -6.38 -3.78 -13.13
C ASP A 21 -5.23 -2.80 -13.41
N SER A 22 -4.49 -3.04 -14.49
CA SER A 22 -3.44 -2.15 -14.99
C SER A 22 -3.88 -0.69 -15.23
N SER A 23 -5.18 -0.45 -15.42
CA SER A 23 -5.73 0.90 -15.56
C SER A 23 -5.88 1.66 -14.24
N PHE A 24 -5.62 1.03 -13.10
CA PHE A 24 -5.80 1.62 -11.77
C PHE A 24 -4.75 2.71 -11.49
N THR A 25 -5.21 3.87 -11.03
CA THR A 25 -4.40 5.10 -10.92
C THR A 25 -4.29 5.60 -9.49
N VAL A 26 -3.41 6.60 -9.27
CA VAL A 26 -3.33 7.33 -7.99
C VAL A 26 -4.65 8.05 -7.65
N SER A 27 -5.42 8.46 -8.66
CA SER A 27 -6.77 9.02 -8.46
C SER A 27 -7.73 7.98 -7.85
N ASP A 28 -7.59 6.72 -8.25
CA ASP A 28 -8.38 5.60 -7.70
C ASP A 28 -7.92 5.27 -6.29
N VAL A 29 -6.61 5.29 -6.02
CA VAL A 29 -6.08 5.17 -4.63
C VAL A 29 -6.72 6.23 -3.73
N LYS A 30 -6.69 7.52 -4.13
CA LYS A 30 -7.32 8.61 -3.38
C LYS A 30 -8.81 8.34 -3.14
N THR A 31 -9.52 7.80 -4.12
CA THR A 31 -10.96 7.50 -4.01
C THR A 31 -11.24 6.40 -2.99
N HIS A 32 -10.40 5.37 -2.92
CA HIS A 32 -10.58 4.23 -2.01
C HIS A 32 -10.02 4.47 -0.60
N VAL A 33 -8.92 5.22 -0.49
CA VAL A 33 -8.24 5.56 0.77
C VAL A 33 -8.88 6.78 1.45
N GLY A 34 -9.41 7.72 0.65
CA GLY A 34 -10.04 8.94 1.12
C GLY A 34 -9.14 10.16 0.94
N SER A 35 -9.71 11.24 0.40
CA SER A 35 -8.98 12.46 0.03
C SER A 35 -8.31 13.18 1.20
N LYS A 36 -8.90 13.11 2.40
CA LYS A 36 -8.41 13.77 3.61
C LYS A 36 -7.41 12.94 4.42
N ARG A 37 -7.11 11.69 4.01
CA ARG A 37 -6.12 10.84 4.68
C ARG A 37 -4.78 11.57 4.65
N VAL A 38 -4.17 11.76 5.81
CA VAL A 38 -2.81 12.33 5.94
C VAL A 38 -1.81 11.24 5.59
N LEU A 39 -0.82 11.60 4.78
CA LEU A 39 0.28 10.76 4.36
C LEU A 39 1.58 11.27 4.95
N ASP A 40 2.44 10.34 5.31
CA ASP A 40 3.86 10.60 5.52
C ASP A 40 4.58 10.53 4.17
N VAL A 41 5.00 11.69 3.66
CA VAL A 41 5.62 11.84 2.34
C VAL A 41 7.08 12.20 2.51
N MET A 42 7.96 11.42 1.89
CA MET A 42 9.40 11.66 1.97
C MET A 42 9.86 12.54 0.81
N ASP A 43 10.62 13.59 1.13
CA ASP A 43 11.45 14.29 0.16
C ASP A 43 12.73 13.51 -0.07
N CYS A 44 12.87 12.92 -1.25
CA CYS A 44 14.00 12.06 -1.59
C CYS A 44 15.33 12.82 -1.56
N SER A 45 15.33 14.12 -1.87
CA SER A 45 16.56 14.91 -1.97
C SER A 45 17.13 15.25 -0.59
N THR A 46 16.25 15.55 0.37
CA THR A 46 16.67 15.94 1.73
C THR A 46 16.58 14.80 2.73
N GLN A 47 15.96 13.68 2.37
CA GLN A 47 15.63 12.57 3.28
C GLN A 47 14.80 13.02 4.50
N THR A 48 13.93 14.01 4.29
CA THR A 48 13.04 14.54 5.33
C THR A 48 11.58 14.23 5.02
N ASN A 49 10.80 13.98 6.06
CA ASN A 49 9.37 13.73 5.95
C ASN A 49 8.57 15.03 5.98
N VAL A 50 7.49 15.06 5.22
CA VAL A 50 6.46 16.11 5.24
C VAL A 50 5.08 15.43 5.25
N GLU A 51 4.15 16.01 5.99
CA GLU A 51 2.77 15.56 5.95
C GLU A 51 1.99 16.28 4.85
N MET A 52 1.18 15.54 4.11
CA MET A 52 0.17 16.10 3.20
C MET A 52 -1.00 15.15 3.04
N SER A 53 -2.13 15.65 2.58
CA SER A 53 -3.30 14.83 2.30
C SER A 53 -3.14 13.99 1.03
N MET A 54 -3.88 12.88 0.92
CA MET A 54 -3.99 12.09 -0.32
C MET A 54 -4.42 12.93 -1.52
N LYS A 55 -5.20 13.99 -1.30
CA LYS A 55 -5.57 14.93 -2.35
C LYS A 55 -4.37 15.73 -2.84
N GLU A 56 -3.61 16.34 -1.94
CA GLU A 56 -2.39 17.10 -2.30
C GLU A 56 -1.35 16.19 -2.97
N TRP A 57 -1.22 14.95 -2.49
CA TRP A 57 -0.36 13.94 -3.11
C TRP A 57 -0.79 13.60 -4.54
N GLU A 58 -2.09 13.37 -4.78
CA GLU A 58 -2.61 13.12 -6.13
C GLU A 58 -2.37 14.33 -7.05
N GLU A 59 -2.58 15.55 -6.57
CA GLU A 59 -2.31 16.79 -7.31
C GLU A 59 -0.82 16.91 -7.68
N TYR A 60 0.09 16.66 -6.72
CA TYR A 60 1.53 16.60 -6.97
C TYR A 60 1.89 15.51 -8.01
N TYR A 61 1.33 14.31 -7.85
CA TYR A 61 1.60 13.18 -8.75
C TYR A 61 1.07 13.45 -10.16
N ARG A 62 0.01 14.24 -10.32
CA ARG A 62 -0.54 14.56 -11.65
C ARG A 62 0.06 15.82 -12.25
N SER A 63 0.80 16.62 -11.48
CA SER A 63 1.47 17.81 -11.99
C SER A 63 2.51 17.46 -13.06
N GLY A 64 2.46 18.21 -14.17
CA GLY A 64 3.45 18.11 -15.27
C GLY A 64 4.77 18.80 -14.96
N GLN A 65 4.83 19.63 -13.92
CA GLN A 65 6.05 20.28 -13.43
C GLN A 65 6.18 20.00 -11.94
N ARG A 66 7.26 19.31 -11.54
CA ARG A 66 7.51 18.91 -10.15
C ARG A 66 8.86 19.44 -9.72
N ASP A 67 8.86 20.33 -8.73
CA ASP A 67 10.09 20.95 -8.23
C ASP A 67 10.80 20.09 -7.16
N ARG A 68 10.08 19.11 -6.60
CA ARG A 68 10.57 18.19 -5.56
C ARG A 68 10.40 16.75 -6.03
N ILE A 69 11.29 15.88 -5.58
CA ILE A 69 11.19 14.43 -5.80
C ILE A 69 10.63 13.84 -4.52
N LEU A 70 9.36 13.45 -4.54
CA LEU A 70 8.66 12.94 -3.38
C LEU A 70 8.28 11.48 -3.57
N ASN A 71 8.22 10.72 -2.48
CA ASN A 71 7.70 9.35 -2.48
C ASN A 71 6.74 9.11 -1.31
N VAL A 72 5.87 8.11 -1.49
CA VAL A 72 5.00 7.55 -0.44
C VAL A 72 5.23 6.05 -0.42
N ILE A 73 5.87 5.57 0.63
CA ILE A 73 6.21 4.14 0.82
C ILE A 73 5.58 3.53 2.09
N SER A 74 4.98 4.35 2.94
CA SER A 74 4.42 3.98 4.24
C SER A 74 2.88 3.96 4.28
N LEU A 75 2.21 4.09 3.13
CA LEU A 75 0.75 4.04 3.07
C LEU A 75 0.22 2.63 3.35
N GLU A 76 -0.13 2.38 4.60
CA GLU A 76 -0.95 1.25 5.03
C GLU A 76 -2.43 1.56 4.74
N PHE A 77 -3.15 0.62 4.11
CA PHE A 77 -4.50 0.84 3.59
C PHE A 77 -5.50 -0.26 3.98
N SER A 78 -5.13 -1.19 4.86
CA SER A 78 -5.97 -2.31 5.32
C SER A 78 -7.29 -1.84 5.93
N LYS A 79 -7.36 -0.64 6.50
CA LYS A 79 -8.61 -0.08 7.07
C LYS A 79 -9.35 0.87 6.13
N THR A 80 -9.08 0.75 4.83
CA THR A 80 -9.73 1.55 3.80
C THR A 80 -10.49 0.63 2.85
N ARG A 81 -11.32 1.21 1.96
CA ARG A 81 -12.04 0.41 0.96
C ARG A 81 -11.11 -0.31 -0.01
N LEU A 82 -9.85 0.11 -0.10
CA LEU A 82 -8.84 -0.48 -0.98
C LEU A 82 -8.48 -1.91 -0.57
N GLU A 83 -8.66 -2.29 0.71
CA GLU A 83 -8.40 -3.66 1.21
C GLU A 83 -9.11 -4.72 0.35
N ASN A 84 -10.31 -4.41 -0.15
CA ASN A 84 -11.15 -5.35 -0.89
C ASN A 84 -10.63 -5.65 -2.31
N TYR A 85 -9.65 -4.87 -2.78
CA TYR A 85 -9.08 -4.97 -4.12
C TYR A 85 -7.69 -5.60 -4.15
N VAL A 86 -7.02 -5.68 -2.99
CA VAL A 86 -5.66 -6.20 -2.89
C VAL A 86 -5.66 -7.39 -1.93
N SER A 87 -5.04 -8.49 -2.35
CA SER A 87 -4.79 -9.62 -1.47
C SER A 87 -3.39 -10.15 -1.73
N PRO A 88 -2.57 -10.38 -0.69
CA PRO A 88 -1.20 -10.88 -0.85
C PRO A 88 -1.21 -12.27 -1.51
N PRO A 89 -0.07 -12.83 -1.96
CA PRO A 89 -0.02 -14.22 -2.43
C PRO A 89 -0.51 -15.21 -1.38
N GLN A 90 -1.05 -16.35 -1.83
CA GLN A 90 -1.52 -17.42 -0.94
C GLN A 90 -0.43 -17.86 0.04
N VAL A 91 0.80 -18.07 -0.45
CA VAL A 91 1.93 -18.50 0.40
C VAL A 91 2.24 -17.51 1.52
N VAL A 92 2.02 -16.21 1.32
CA VAL A 92 2.21 -15.20 2.36
C VAL A 92 1.13 -15.34 3.43
N ARG A 93 -0.13 -15.55 3.03
CA ARG A 93 -1.23 -15.81 3.97
C ARG A 93 -1.03 -17.11 4.77
N ASP A 94 -0.46 -18.14 4.15
CA ASP A 94 -0.26 -19.44 4.79
C ASP A 94 0.80 -19.40 5.91
N ILE A 95 1.76 -18.48 5.83
CA ILE A 95 2.89 -18.40 6.78
C ILE A 95 2.85 -17.17 7.69
N ASP A 96 1.99 -16.18 7.40
CA ASP A 96 1.91 -14.96 8.19
C ASP A 96 1.45 -15.25 9.63
N TRP A 97 2.22 -14.80 10.61
CA TRP A 97 1.88 -14.96 12.02
C TRP A 97 0.65 -14.13 12.41
N THR A 98 0.45 -12.96 11.79
CA THR A 98 -0.71 -12.13 12.11
C THR A 98 -2.01 -12.78 11.62
N GLU A 99 -2.03 -13.39 10.43
CA GLU A 99 -3.19 -14.16 9.97
C GLU A 99 -3.42 -15.47 10.74
N ASN A 100 -2.36 -16.23 11.05
CA ASN A 100 -2.51 -17.61 11.52
C ASN A 100 -2.44 -17.80 13.03
N ILE A 101 -1.77 -16.90 13.75
CA ILE A 101 -1.45 -17.06 15.17
C ILE A 101 -2.12 -15.97 16.01
N TRP A 102 -2.21 -14.74 15.50
CA TRP A 102 -2.76 -13.64 16.27
C TRP A 102 -4.28 -13.82 16.51
N PRO A 103 -4.78 -13.59 17.74
CA PRO A 103 -6.21 -13.70 18.02
C PRO A 103 -7.05 -12.72 17.18
N ARG A 104 -8.04 -13.26 16.45
CA ARG A 104 -8.85 -12.48 15.50
C ARG A 104 -9.56 -11.28 16.12
N HIS A 105 -10.15 -11.46 17.31
CA HIS A 105 -10.84 -10.37 18.01
C HIS A 105 -9.91 -9.17 18.30
N LEU A 106 -8.64 -9.41 18.62
CA LEU A 106 -7.66 -8.34 18.86
C LEU A 106 -7.25 -7.61 17.57
N LYS A 107 -7.25 -8.33 16.44
CA LYS A 107 -6.99 -7.73 15.12
C LYS A 107 -8.14 -6.81 14.70
N GLU A 108 -9.37 -7.26 14.92
CA GLU A 108 -10.59 -6.49 14.64
C GLU A 108 -10.71 -5.24 15.52
N GLU A 109 -10.23 -5.31 16.76
CA GLU A 109 -10.20 -4.17 17.70
C GLU A 109 -9.08 -3.15 17.43
N GLN A 110 -8.14 -3.45 16.54
CA GLN A 110 -7.01 -2.57 16.27
C GLN A 110 -7.51 -1.25 15.68
N LYS A 111 -7.34 -0.15 16.41
CA LYS A 111 -7.60 1.21 15.92
C LYS A 111 -6.39 1.75 15.17
N GLU A 112 -6.66 2.57 14.15
CA GLU A 112 -5.63 3.31 13.41
C GLU A 112 -5.10 4.46 14.26
#